data_AF-A0AAV9LRR8-F1
#
_entry.id   AF-A0AAV9LRR8-F1
#
_cell.length_a   1.000
_cell.length_b   1.000
_cell.length_c   1.000
_cell.angle_alpha   90.00
_cell.angle_beta   90.00
_cell.angle_gamma   90.00
#
_symmetry.space_group_name_H-M   'P 1'
#
loop_
_entity.id
_entity.type
_entity.pdbx_description
1 polymer ?
#
loop_
_entity_poly.entity_id
_entity_poly.type
_entity_poly.pdbx_seq_one_letter_code
_entity_poly.pdbx_strand_id
1 'polypeptide(L)'
;MDRSLKYSCIFMCMNIMLMSAFSYSQTSVSKASFYRTSDDMGTPSGACGYGDYGKDVNNGEVCTASRRLYRNGVGCGACYQVRCKNNALCSEEGTKVVVTDSADGQETDLILSFKAYAKLAKTPSLAAHLCGKGVVDIEYRRVSCGYGGNLMVKIHEHSKYADYLAIVVLNQGGATDIHAVEIYEEESQLWISMRKAYGAVWDLSNPPCGDLKVRFLTSTSVETKWVQSDKAVIPAQWKAGLTIETDIQLT
;
A
#
# COMPACT_ATOMS: atom_id res chain seq x y z
N MET A 1 49.17 -32.82 17.75
CA MET A 1 48.75 -31.93 16.65
C MET A 1 48.06 -32.81 15.63
N ASP A 2 46.73 -32.97 15.59
CA ASP A 2 45.88 -32.09 14.79
C ASP A 2 44.36 -32.37 15.02
N ARG A 3 43.96 -32.81 16.23
CA ARG A 3 42.52 -33.00 16.58
C ARG A 3 41.86 -31.71 17.11
N SER A 4 42.65 -30.74 17.54
CA SER A 4 42.17 -29.46 18.09
C SER A 4 41.68 -28.49 17.02
N LEU A 5 42.19 -28.57 15.78
CA LEU A 5 41.77 -27.69 14.68
C LEU A 5 40.35 -27.99 14.17
N LYS A 6 39.93 -29.27 14.15
CA LYS A 6 38.60 -29.67 13.66
C LYS A 6 37.45 -29.20 14.58
N TYR A 7 37.66 -29.22 15.89
CA TYR A 7 36.64 -28.75 16.85
C TYR A 7 36.52 -27.23 16.90
N SER A 8 37.62 -26.50 16.64
CA SER A 8 37.62 -25.04 16.55
C SER A 8 36.78 -24.54 15.37
N CYS A 9 36.89 -25.18 14.20
CA CYS A 9 36.10 -24.80 13.02
C CYS A 9 34.59 -25.11 13.19
N ILE A 10 34.21 -26.19 13.87
CA ILE A 10 32.80 -26.53 14.08
C ILE A 10 32.13 -25.54 15.06
N PHE A 11 32.84 -25.11 16.09
CA PHE A 11 32.34 -24.09 17.03
C PHE A 11 32.28 -22.69 16.41
N MET A 12 33.18 -22.38 15.46
CA MET A 12 33.16 -21.11 14.73
C MET A 12 32.04 -21.06 13.68
N CYS A 13 31.67 -22.20 13.08
CA CYS A 13 30.57 -22.27 12.12
C CYS A 13 29.17 -22.29 12.78
N MET A 14 29.02 -22.79 14.00
CA MET A 14 27.72 -22.75 14.72
C MET A 14 27.36 -21.36 15.27
N ASN A 15 28.34 -20.46 15.44
CA ASN A 15 28.10 -19.09 15.91
C ASN A 15 27.82 -18.07 14.78
N ILE A 16 27.82 -18.50 13.50
CA ILE A 16 27.51 -17.63 12.35
C ILE A 16 26.04 -17.77 11.89
N MET A 17 25.26 -18.72 12.44
CA MET A 17 23.84 -18.93 12.10
C MET A 17 22.84 -18.44 13.17
N LEU A 18 23.16 -17.34 13.88
CA LEU A 18 22.21 -16.67 14.78
C LEU A 18 22.29 -15.15 14.69
N MET A 19 22.62 -14.62 13.50
CA MET A 19 22.16 -13.29 13.14
C MET A 19 20.69 -13.42 12.77
N SER A 20 19.85 -13.39 13.81
CA SER A 20 18.45 -13.03 13.66
C SER A 20 18.42 -11.82 12.73
N ALA A 21 17.79 -11.98 11.57
CA ALA A 21 17.42 -10.86 10.73
C ALA A 21 16.42 -10.03 11.53
N PHE A 22 16.93 -9.19 12.42
CA PHE A 22 16.22 -8.01 12.86
C PHE A 22 16.15 -7.14 11.61
N SER A 23 15.13 -7.39 10.77
CA SER A 23 14.58 -6.38 9.88
C SER A 23 14.14 -5.25 10.80
N TYR A 24 15.07 -4.33 11.09
CA TYR A 24 14.77 -3.11 11.81
C TYR A 24 13.86 -2.32 10.87
N SER A 25 12.55 -2.54 10.99
CA SER A 25 11.56 -1.66 10.38
C SER A 25 11.84 -0.29 10.98
N GLN A 26 12.54 0.55 10.21
CA GLN A 26 13.06 1.82 10.68
C GLN A 26 11.87 2.72 11.00
N THR A 27 11.62 2.90 12.29
CA THR A 27 10.60 3.83 12.77
C THR A 27 11.03 5.25 12.38
N SER A 28 10.15 5.95 11.68
CA SER A 28 10.30 7.35 11.29
C SER A 28 9.57 8.25 12.28
N VAL A 29 10.13 9.42 12.56
CA VAL A 29 9.50 10.46 13.38
C VAL A 29 9.02 11.58 12.48
N SER A 30 7.80 12.07 12.71
CA SER A 30 7.21 13.17 11.95
C SER A 30 6.07 13.81 12.75
N LYS A 31 5.25 14.61 12.10
CA LYS A 31 3.97 15.08 12.63
C LYS A 31 2.80 14.51 11.82
N ALA A 32 1.65 14.42 12.48
CA ALA A 32 0.38 14.14 11.84
C ALA A 32 -0.66 15.19 12.19
N SER A 33 -1.51 15.48 11.22
CA SER A 33 -2.76 16.23 11.39
C SER A 33 -3.94 15.38 10.92
N PHE A 34 -5.13 15.95 10.84
CA PHE A 34 -6.31 15.23 10.36
C PHE A 34 -7.22 16.12 9.51
N TYR A 35 -8.06 15.46 8.71
CA TYR A 35 -9.19 16.09 8.03
C TYR A 35 -10.50 15.42 8.47
N ARG A 36 -11.62 16.10 8.21
CA ARG A 36 -12.97 15.59 8.47
C ARG A 36 -13.76 15.47 7.18
N THR A 37 -14.60 14.46 7.15
CA THR A 37 -15.65 14.22 6.15
C THR A 37 -16.96 13.99 6.88
N SER A 38 -18.09 13.90 6.18
CA SER A 38 -19.41 13.76 6.82
C SER A 38 -19.56 12.50 7.68
N ASP A 39 -18.78 11.46 7.41
CA ASP A 39 -18.73 10.20 8.16
C ASP A 39 -17.36 9.96 8.81
N ASP A 40 -16.51 10.99 8.87
CA ASP A 40 -15.17 10.97 9.46
C ASP A 40 -14.18 9.95 8.83
N MET A 41 -14.53 9.36 7.70
CA MET A 41 -13.71 8.40 6.93
C MET A 41 -12.92 9.11 5.81
N GLY A 42 -12.43 8.33 4.83
CA GLY A 42 -11.70 8.86 3.69
C GLY A 42 -12.54 9.70 2.71
N THR A 43 -11.93 10.04 1.57
CA THR A 43 -12.59 10.69 0.43
C THR A 43 -12.51 9.80 -0.82
N PRO A 44 -13.54 9.79 -1.68
CA PRO A 44 -13.46 9.07 -2.95
C PRO A 44 -12.53 9.76 -3.98
N SER A 45 -12.17 11.03 -3.77
CA SER A 45 -11.43 11.85 -4.73
C SER A 45 -9.92 11.89 -4.47
N GLY A 46 -9.36 10.90 -3.78
CA GLY A 46 -7.93 10.88 -3.44
C GLY A 46 -7.02 10.67 -4.66
N ALA A 47 -5.81 11.21 -4.59
CA ALA A 47 -4.77 11.15 -5.63
C ALA A 47 -4.32 9.72 -5.99
N CYS A 48 -4.71 8.70 -5.22
CA CYS A 48 -4.47 7.31 -5.60
C CYS A 48 -5.46 6.76 -6.64
N GLY A 49 -6.58 7.44 -6.88
CA GLY A 49 -7.57 7.05 -7.89
C GLY A 49 -8.46 5.87 -7.47
N TYR A 50 -8.59 5.62 -6.17
CA TYR A 50 -9.36 4.49 -5.64
C TYR A 50 -10.88 4.66 -5.68
N GLY A 51 -11.40 5.89 -5.87
CA GLY A 51 -12.84 6.13 -5.78
C GLY A 51 -13.36 5.77 -4.39
N ASP A 52 -14.60 5.28 -4.32
CA ASP A 52 -15.25 4.89 -3.05
C ASP A 52 -14.47 3.83 -2.26
N TYR A 53 -13.71 2.95 -2.93
CA TYR A 53 -12.81 2.03 -2.22
C TYR A 53 -11.80 2.76 -1.32
N GLY A 54 -11.26 3.90 -1.79
CA GLY A 54 -10.29 4.70 -1.03
C GLY A 54 -10.89 5.42 0.17
N LYS A 55 -12.22 5.59 0.19
CA LYS A 55 -12.97 6.13 1.32
C LYS A 55 -13.12 5.11 2.44
N ASP A 56 -13.42 3.86 2.07
CA ASP A 56 -13.90 2.83 3.00
C ASP A 56 -12.82 1.79 3.37
N VAL A 57 -11.74 1.67 2.60
CA VAL A 57 -10.67 0.70 2.86
C VAL A 57 -10.16 0.83 4.29
N ASN A 58 -9.87 -0.32 4.92
CA ASN A 58 -9.45 -0.39 6.31
C ASN A 58 -10.46 0.31 7.25
N ASN A 59 -11.75 0.17 6.98
CA ASN A 59 -12.83 0.79 7.77
C ASN A 59 -12.68 2.32 7.82
N GLY A 60 -12.20 2.94 6.75
CA GLY A 60 -11.98 4.39 6.66
C GLY A 60 -10.80 4.91 7.48
N GLU A 61 -9.95 4.03 8.01
CA GLU A 61 -8.70 4.37 8.67
C GLU A 61 -7.62 4.57 7.59
N VAL A 62 -7.67 5.73 6.96
CA VAL A 62 -6.86 6.11 5.81
C VAL A 62 -6.11 7.41 6.07
N CYS A 63 -5.17 7.74 5.19
CA CYS A 63 -4.38 8.95 5.28
C CYS A 63 -4.01 9.49 3.90
N THR A 64 -3.77 10.79 3.85
CA THR A 64 -2.93 11.38 2.81
C THR A 64 -1.47 11.18 3.19
N ALA A 65 -0.63 11.01 2.17
CA ALA A 65 0.82 10.91 2.31
C ALA A 65 1.52 12.16 1.75
N SER A 66 2.56 12.63 2.44
CA SER A 66 3.47 13.64 1.91
C SER A 66 4.08 13.19 0.59
N ARG A 67 4.55 14.12 -0.24
CA ARG A 67 5.18 13.80 -1.52
C ARG A 67 6.27 12.72 -1.42
N ARG A 68 7.04 12.72 -0.33
CA ARG A 68 8.11 11.75 -0.08
C ARG A 68 7.58 10.32 0.11
N LEU A 69 6.42 10.16 0.74
CA LEU A 69 5.80 8.85 0.96
C LEU A 69 4.92 8.42 -0.22
N TYR A 70 4.18 9.37 -0.83
CA TYR A 70 3.34 9.14 -2.00
C TYR A 70 4.14 8.68 -3.22
N ARG A 71 5.35 9.21 -3.43
CA ARG A 71 6.31 8.78 -4.48
C ARG A 71 5.66 8.65 -5.86
N ASN A 72 4.92 9.69 -6.27
CA ASN A 72 4.19 9.72 -7.53
C ASN A 72 3.28 8.48 -7.73
N GLY A 73 2.53 8.12 -6.69
CA GLY A 73 1.60 7.00 -6.70
C GLY A 73 2.18 5.64 -6.34
N VAL A 74 3.51 5.47 -6.26
CA VAL A 74 4.12 4.20 -5.79
C VAL A 74 3.75 3.92 -4.33
N GLY A 75 3.51 4.96 -3.52
CA GLY A 75 3.06 4.82 -2.14
C GLY A 75 1.57 4.52 -1.97
N CYS A 76 0.76 4.49 -3.03
CA CYS A 76 -0.67 4.22 -2.92
C CYS A 76 -0.91 2.80 -2.40
N GLY A 77 -1.81 2.66 -1.44
CA GLY A 77 -2.11 1.39 -0.79
C GLY A 77 -1.05 0.95 0.23
N ALA A 78 0.01 1.73 0.45
CA ALA A 78 0.95 1.46 1.53
C ALA A 78 0.25 1.59 2.89
N CYS A 79 0.62 0.71 3.82
CA CYS A 79 0.11 0.75 5.19
C CYS A 79 1.19 1.18 6.19
N TYR A 80 0.79 2.03 7.12
CA TYR A 80 1.65 2.51 8.19
C TYR A 80 1.03 2.24 9.55
N GLN A 81 1.81 1.69 10.47
CA GLN A 81 1.49 1.75 11.90
C GLN A 81 1.92 3.12 12.40
N VAL A 82 1.00 3.88 12.98
CA VAL A 82 1.20 5.26 13.45
C VAL A 82 0.89 5.35 14.93
N ARG A 83 1.79 5.94 15.72
CA ARG A 83 1.61 6.22 17.16
C ARG A 83 1.92 7.68 17.43
N CYS A 84 1.13 8.36 18.27
CA CYS A 84 1.50 9.71 18.73
C CYS A 84 2.29 9.68 20.04
N LYS A 85 3.10 10.72 20.27
CA LYS A 85 4.11 10.74 21.36
C LYS A 85 3.61 11.29 22.70
N ASN A 86 2.41 11.86 22.76
CA ASN A 86 1.91 12.45 24.00
C ASN A 86 1.37 11.37 24.94
N ASN A 87 2.18 10.91 25.89
CA ASN A 87 1.80 9.84 26.84
C ASN A 87 0.56 10.13 27.68
N ALA A 88 0.11 11.38 27.82
CA ALA A 88 -1.13 11.68 28.52
C ALA A 88 -2.38 11.41 27.66
N LEU A 89 -2.24 11.45 26.32
CA LEU A 89 -3.35 11.37 25.37
C LEU A 89 -3.30 10.12 24.48
N CYS A 90 -2.10 9.67 24.11
CA CYS A 90 -1.85 8.73 23.02
C CYS A 90 -1.82 7.27 23.48
N SER A 91 -2.45 6.38 22.72
CA SER A 91 -2.33 4.93 22.90
C SER A 91 -0.92 4.47 22.53
N GLU A 92 -0.42 3.44 23.25
CA GLU A 92 0.87 2.82 22.94
C GLU A 92 0.81 1.99 21.65
N GLU A 93 -0.36 1.46 21.32
CA GLU A 93 -0.58 0.68 20.10
C GLU A 93 -0.64 1.60 18.87
N GLY A 94 -1.28 2.77 19.00
CA GLY A 94 -1.55 3.66 17.88
C GLY A 94 -2.66 3.13 16.98
N THR A 95 -2.53 3.37 15.67
CA THR A 95 -3.49 2.92 14.66
C THR A 95 -2.78 2.56 13.35
N LYS A 96 -3.40 1.70 12.53
CA LYS A 96 -2.91 1.38 11.19
C LYS A 96 -3.69 2.19 10.17
N VAL A 97 -2.99 2.84 9.24
CA VAL A 97 -3.60 3.65 8.19
C VAL A 97 -3.15 3.23 6.79
N VAL A 98 -4.03 3.42 5.82
CA VAL A 98 -3.77 3.17 4.39
C VAL A 98 -3.58 4.48 3.65
N VAL A 99 -2.57 4.56 2.79
CA VAL A 99 -2.39 5.72 1.90
C VAL A 99 -3.39 5.66 0.76
N THR A 100 -4.31 6.62 0.72
CA THR A 100 -5.34 6.73 -0.34
C THR A 100 -5.30 8.06 -1.08
N ASP A 101 -4.47 8.99 -0.63
CA ASP A 101 -4.35 10.34 -1.18
C ASP A 101 -2.93 10.90 -0.97
N SER A 102 -2.66 12.07 -1.55
CA SER A 102 -1.45 12.84 -1.32
C SER A 102 -1.77 14.29 -1.02
N ALA A 103 -1.16 14.81 0.05
CA ALA A 103 -1.19 16.22 0.36
C ALA A 103 0.08 16.59 1.12
N ASP A 104 0.63 17.76 0.84
CA ASP A 104 1.73 18.32 1.60
C ASP A 104 1.15 19.17 2.73
N GLY A 105 1.41 18.77 3.99
CA GLY A 105 1.12 19.58 5.15
C GLY A 105 2.38 20.27 5.69
N GLN A 106 2.21 21.29 6.53
CA GLN A 106 3.35 21.94 7.18
C GLN A 106 4.01 20.96 8.17
N GLU A 107 5.17 20.42 7.78
CA GLU A 107 5.98 19.49 8.58
C GLU A 107 5.27 18.16 8.94
N THR A 108 4.20 17.78 8.24
CA THR A 108 3.51 16.50 8.46
C THR A 108 3.78 15.54 7.32
N ASP A 109 4.14 14.29 7.65
CA ASP A 109 4.21 13.23 6.64
C ASP A 109 2.84 12.59 6.34
N LEU A 110 1.91 12.64 7.30
CA LEU A 110 0.62 11.98 7.21
C LEU A 110 -0.50 12.93 7.66
N ILE A 111 -1.57 13.04 6.87
CA ILE A 111 -2.83 13.68 7.28
C ILE A 111 -3.88 12.59 7.35
N LEU A 112 -4.34 12.26 8.56
CA LEU A 112 -5.20 11.11 8.82
C LEU A 112 -6.67 11.48 8.60
N SER A 113 -7.51 10.50 8.25
CA SER A 113 -8.96 10.65 8.45
C SER A 113 -9.24 10.90 9.93
N PHE A 114 -10.32 11.61 10.26
CA PHE A 114 -10.68 11.86 11.65
C PHE A 114 -10.85 10.55 12.43
N LYS A 115 -11.45 9.52 11.80
CA LYS A 115 -11.59 8.19 12.39
C LYS A 115 -10.25 7.56 12.77
N ALA A 116 -9.22 7.64 11.92
CA ALA A 116 -7.88 7.18 12.25
C ALA A 116 -7.22 8.06 13.33
N TYR A 117 -7.32 9.38 13.22
CA TYR A 117 -6.70 10.30 14.18
C TYR A 117 -7.27 10.12 15.59
N ALA A 118 -8.59 9.95 15.73
CA ALA A 118 -9.23 9.69 17.01
C ALA A 118 -8.75 8.40 17.67
N LYS A 119 -8.41 7.36 16.88
CA LYS A 119 -7.86 6.07 17.38
C LYS A 119 -6.43 6.18 17.91
N LEU A 120 -5.72 7.26 17.63
CA LEU A 120 -4.44 7.52 18.28
C LEU A 120 -4.61 7.81 19.78
N ALA A 121 -5.81 8.19 20.24
CA ALA A 121 -6.06 8.44 21.66
C ALA A 121 -6.16 7.15 22.48
N LYS A 122 -5.72 7.18 23.74
CA LYS A 122 -5.80 6.03 24.69
C LYS A 122 -7.22 5.54 24.88
N THR A 123 -8.16 6.47 24.94
CA THR A 123 -9.58 6.21 25.18
C THR A 123 -10.42 7.11 24.28
N PRO A 124 -11.66 6.71 23.95
CA PRO A 124 -12.57 7.57 23.18
C PRO A 124 -12.78 8.96 23.81
N SER A 125 -12.79 9.05 25.15
CA SER A 125 -12.94 10.34 25.88
C SER A 125 -11.77 11.30 25.69
N LEU A 126 -10.58 10.80 25.36
CA LEU A 126 -9.39 11.62 25.10
C LEU A 126 -9.25 12.03 23.64
N ALA A 127 -10.05 11.46 22.73
CA ALA A 127 -10.01 11.82 21.30
C ALA A 127 -10.27 13.32 21.09
N ALA A 128 -11.24 13.92 21.79
CA ALA A 128 -11.52 15.36 21.69
C ALA A 128 -10.32 16.22 22.14
N HIS A 129 -9.63 15.81 23.22
CA HIS A 129 -8.44 16.50 23.72
C HIS A 129 -7.26 16.38 22.76
N LEU A 130 -7.08 15.20 22.14
CA LEU A 130 -6.08 14.98 21.11
C LEU A 130 -6.38 15.83 19.86
N CYS A 131 -7.64 15.86 19.41
CA CYS A 131 -8.06 16.67 18.26
C CYS A 131 -7.88 18.16 18.53
N GLY A 132 -8.06 18.62 19.77
CA GLY A 132 -7.77 19.99 20.19
C GLY A 132 -6.31 20.39 20.05
N LYS A 133 -5.37 19.43 19.88
CA LYS A 133 -3.97 19.72 19.54
C LYS A 133 -3.77 20.03 18.06
N GLY A 134 -4.68 19.58 17.19
CA GLY A 134 -4.59 19.73 15.73
C GLY A 134 -3.47 18.88 15.13
N VAL A 135 -2.22 19.30 15.37
CA VAL A 135 -1.01 18.63 14.92
C VAL A 135 -0.32 17.97 16.11
N VAL A 136 0.08 16.71 15.97
CA VAL A 136 0.80 15.95 17.01
C VAL A 136 2.04 15.30 16.47
N ASP A 137 3.07 15.20 17.31
CA ASP A 137 4.26 14.41 16.99
C ASP A 137 3.91 12.93 16.96
N ILE A 138 4.36 12.26 15.90
CA ILE A 138 4.13 10.84 15.66
C ILE A 138 5.42 10.08 15.43
N GLU A 139 5.33 8.78 15.65
CA GLU A 139 6.23 7.77 15.13
C GLU A 139 5.43 6.87 14.21
N TYR A 140 6.00 6.52 13.07
CA TYR A 140 5.35 5.61 12.15
C TYR A 140 6.33 4.70 11.46
N ARG A 141 5.84 3.54 11.04
CA ARG A 141 6.63 2.56 10.27
C ARG A 141 5.73 1.85 9.25
N ARG A 142 6.31 1.49 8.11
CA ARG A 142 5.60 0.75 7.07
C ARG A 142 5.34 -0.68 7.56
N VAL A 143 4.13 -1.18 7.37
CA VAL A 143 3.69 -2.51 7.81
C VAL A 143 2.81 -3.16 6.73
N SER A 144 2.65 -4.47 6.81
CA SER A 144 1.63 -5.15 6.02
C SER A 144 0.23 -4.67 6.42
N CYS A 145 -0.61 -4.49 5.43
CA CYS A 145 -1.96 -3.98 5.61
C CYS A 145 -2.85 -4.91 6.45
N GLY A 146 -2.70 -6.22 6.28
CA GLY A 146 -3.34 -7.23 7.13
C GLY A 146 -4.86 -7.37 6.95
N TYR A 147 -5.48 -6.69 5.97
CA TYR A 147 -6.90 -6.91 5.63
C TYR A 147 -7.16 -8.16 4.77
N GLY A 148 -6.14 -8.99 4.51
CA GLY A 148 -6.29 -10.27 3.81
C GLY A 148 -6.74 -10.13 2.34
N GLY A 149 -6.85 -11.25 1.66
CA GLY A 149 -7.32 -11.31 0.27
C GLY A 149 -6.24 -11.07 -0.77
N ASN A 150 -6.63 -11.25 -2.03
CA ASN A 150 -5.73 -11.13 -3.16
C ASN A 150 -5.71 -9.69 -3.69
N LEU A 151 -4.69 -9.39 -4.49
CA LEU A 151 -4.62 -8.16 -5.26
C LEU A 151 -5.86 -8.08 -6.16
N MET A 152 -6.48 -6.91 -6.20
CA MET A 152 -7.66 -6.68 -7.04
C MET A 152 -7.34 -5.70 -8.16
N VAL A 153 -7.94 -5.94 -9.31
CA VAL A 153 -7.86 -5.06 -10.49
C VAL A 153 -9.27 -4.56 -10.79
N LYS A 154 -9.45 -3.25 -10.73
CA LYS A 154 -10.69 -2.60 -11.15
C LYS A 154 -10.51 -1.97 -12.52
N ILE A 155 -11.38 -2.31 -13.47
CA ILE A 155 -11.46 -1.60 -14.75
C ILE A 155 -11.98 -0.20 -14.47
N HIS A 156 -11.15 0.82 -14.71
CA HIS A 156 -11.47 2.20 -14.39
C HIS A 156 -12.67 2.69 -15.21
N GLU A 157 -13.45 3.58 -14.62
CA GLU A 157 -14.74 4.10 -15.12
C GLU A 157 -14.60 4.89 -16.42
N HIS A 158 -13.40 5.37 -16.70
CA HIS A 158 -13.04 6.05 -17.95
C HIS A 158 -12.48 5.11 -19.03
N SER A 159 -12.44 3.81 -18.79
CA SER A 159 -12.11 2.84 -19.84
C SER A 159 -13.18 2.86 -20.94
N LYS A 160 -12.75 2.74 -22.19
CA LYS A 160 -13.60 2.73 -23.37
C LYS A 160 -13.32 1.47 -24.15
N TYR A 161 -14.20 0.48 -24.01
CA TYR A 161 -14.09 -0.75 -24.79
C TYR A 161 -14.32 -0.46 -26.29
N ALA A 162 -13.46 -0.87 -27.22
CA ALA A 162 -12.24 -1.68 -27.05
C ALA A 162 -10.91 -0.87 -27.17
N ASP A 163 -10.99 0.46 -27.28
CA ASP A 163 -9.86 1.29 -27.70
C ASP A 163 -8.96 1.79 -26.56
N TYR A 164 -9.46 1.77 -25.32
CA TYR A 164 -8.72 2.30 -24.18
C TYR A 164 -9.06 1.56 -22.89
N LEU A 165 -8.06 0.89 -22.32
CA LEU A 165 -8.16 0.18 -21.05
C LEU A 165 -7.38 0.93 -19.98
N ALA A 166 -8.06 1.32 -18.90
CA ALA A 166 -7.41 1.78 -17.69
C ALA A 166 -7.81 0.87 -16.52
N ILE A 167 -6.87 0.56 -15.65
CA ILE A 167 -7.09 -0.27 -14.46
C ILE A 167 -6.59 0.43 -13.21
N VAL A 168 -7.26 0.15 -12.09
CA VAL A 168 -6.85 0.58 -10.75
C VAL A 168 -6.43 -0.65 -9.96
N VAL A 169 -5.24 -0.62 -9.37
CA VAL A 169 -4.73 -1.72 -8.56
C VAL A 169 -5.10 -1.50 -7.10
N LEU A 170 -6.03 -2.32 -6.60
CA LEU A 170 -6.57 -2.27 -5.24
C LEU A 170 -6.00 -3.40 -4.38
N ASN A 171 -6.18 -3.31 -3.06
CA ASN A 171 -5.72 -4.29 -2.09
C ASN A 171 -4.21 -4.62 -2.19
N GLN A 172 -3.38 -3.59 -2.34
CA GLN A 172 -1.93 -3.74 -2.33
C GLN A 172 -1.48 -4.13 -0.92
N GLY A 173 -0.64 -5.16 -0.77
CA GLY A 173 -0.25 -5.78 0.52
C GLY A 173 0.43 -4.85 1.54
N GLY A 174 0.65 -3.58 1.20
CA GLY A 174 1.09 -2.55 2.14
C GLY A 174 2.60 -2.45 2.26
N ALA A 175 3.30 -3.57 2.38
CA ALA A 175 4.77 -3.62 2.43
C ALA A 175 5.42 -3.77 1.05
N THR A 176 4.62 -4.08 0.03
CA THR A 176 5.05 -4.26 -1.36
C THR A 176 4.75 -3.03 -2.21
N ASP A 177 5.75 -2.52 -2.94
CA ASP A 177 5.60 -1.48 -3.97
C ASP A 177 5.31 -2.10 -5.34
N ILE A 178 4.47 -1.44 -6.14
CA ILE A 178 4.21 -1.80 -7.54
C ILE A 178 4.84 -0.74 -8.47
N HIS A 179 5.85 -1.17 -9.22
CA HIS A 179 6.65 -0.29 -10.08
C HIS A 179 6.26 -0.34 -11.56
N ALA A 180 5.70 -1.46 -12.03
CA ALA A 180 5.24 -1.62 -13.39
C ALA A 180 4.08 -2.62 -13.44
N VAL A 181 3.23 -2.46 -14.45
CA VAL A 181 2.11 -3.36 -14.74
C VAL A 181 2.13 -3.70 -16.21
N GLU A 182 1.95 -4.97 -16.54
CA GLU A 182 1.88 -5.42 -17.93
C GLU A 182 0.73 -6.38 -18.13
N ILE A 183 0.24 -6.38 -19.36
CA ILE A 183 -0.86 -7.23 -19.83
C ILE A 183 -0.30 -8.23 -20.85
N TYR A 184 -0.76 -9.47 -20.79
CA TYR A 184 -0.38 -10.51 -21.75
C TYR A 184 -1.36 -10.58 -22.91
N GLU A 185 -0.83 -10.63 -24.14
CA GLU A 185 -1.57 -10.91 -25.37
C GLU A 185 -1.27 -12.34 -25.83
N GLU A 186 -2.30 -13.19 -25.89
CA GLU A 186 -2.12 -14.61 -26.23
C GLU A 186 -1.67 -14.81 -27.68
N GLU A 187 -2.16 -14.02 -28.64
CA GLU A 187 -1.83 -14.21 -30.06
C GLU A 187 -0.36 -13.89 -30.37
N SER A 188 0.16 -12.79 -29.81
CA SER A 188 1.55 -12.37 -30.02
C SER A 188 2.53 -13.01 -29.04
N GLN A 189 2.03 -13.62 -27.96
CA GLN A 189 2.84 -14.16 -26.85
C GLN A 189 3.74 -13.08 -26.20
N LEU A 190 3.26 -11.83 -26.17
CA LEU A 190 4.01 -10.69 -25.64
C LEU A 190 3.36 -10.10 -24.39
N TRP A 191 4.22 -9.60 -23.51
CA TRP A 191 3.82 -8.73 -22.42
C TRP A 191 3.91 -7.28 -22.86
N ILE A 192 2.80 -6.56 -22.71
CA ILE A 192 2.64 -5.18 -23.13
C ILE A 192 2.61 -4.30 -21.89
N SER A 193 3.54 -3.36 -21.82
CA SER A 193 3.68 -2.46 -20.69
C SER A 193 2.54 -1.44 -20.64
N MET A 194 1.91 -1.31 -19.47
CA MET A 194 0.94 -0.26 -19.20
C MET A 194 1.65 0.99 -18.69
N ARG A 195 1.16 2.16 -19.06
CA ARG A 195 1.66 3.43 -18.55
C ARG A 195 1.03 3.73 -17.19
N LYS A 196 1.82 4.21 -16.23
CA LYS A 196 1.27 4.78 -14.99
C LYS A 196 0.60 6.12 -15.31
N ALA A 197 -0.73 6.16 -15.30
CA ALA A 197 -1.48 7.37 -15.59
C ALA A 197 -1.37 8.37 -14.42
N TYR A 198 -1.67 7.91 -13.20
CA TYR A 198 -1.50 8.63 -11.92
C TYR A 198 -1.77 7.65 -10.77
N GLY A 199 -1.31 7.95 -9.55
CA GLY A 199 -1.66 7.15 -8.38
C GLY A 199 -1.44 5.64 -8.57
N ALA A 200 -2.50 4.87 -8.34
CA ALA A 200 -2.57 3.43 -8.59
C ALA A 200 -3.25 3.06 -9.93
N VAL A 201 -3.42 4.03 -10.83
CA VAL A 201 -4.09 3.89 -12.12
C VAL A 201 -3.07 3.69 -13.25
N TRP A 202 -3.30 2.66 -14.05
CA TRP A 202 -2.46 2.26 -15.18
C TRP A 202 -3.30 2.19 -16.45
N ASP A 203 -2.79 2.65 -17.58
CA ASP A 203 -3.53 2.66 -18.84
C ASP A 203 -2.77 2.05 -20.02
N LEU A 204 -3.56 1.63 -21.01
CA LEU A 204 -3.12 1.08 -22.27
C LEU A 204 -4.10 1.50 -23.38
N SER A 205 -3.58 2.15 -24.41
CA SER A 205 -4.33 2.45 -25.64
C SER A 205 -4.29 1.26 -26.57
N ASN A 206 -5.39 0.98 -27.27
CA ASN A 206 -5.56 -0.17 -28.15
C ASN A 206 -5.13 -1.50 -27.46
N PRO A 207 -5.76 -1.85 -26.32
CA PRO A 207 -5.45 -3.09 -25.61
C PRO A 207 -5.70 -4.32 -26.51
N PRO A 208 -4.98 -5.42 -26.27
CA PRO A 208 -5.22 -6.69 -26.96
C PRO A 208 -6.66 -7.19 -26.83
N CYS A 209 -7.09 -7.96 -27.83
CA CYS A 209 -8.34 -8.69 -27.77
C CYS A 209 -8.20 -9.99 -26.96
N GLY A 210 -9.33 -10.53 -26.50
CA GLY A 210 -9.35 -11.80 -25.75
C GLY A 210 -9.17 -11.63 -24.25
N ASP A 211 -9.14 -12.75 -23.54
CA ASP A 211 -8.94 -12.76 -22.10
C ASP A 211 -7.47 -12.43 -21.77
N LEU A 212 -7.24 -11.56 -20.80
CA LEU A 212 -5.93 -10.97 -20.54
C LEU A 212 -5.37 -11.40 -19.18
N LYS A 213 -4.11 -11.84 -19.17
CA LYS A 213 -3.32 -12.00 -17.94
C LYS A 213 -2.68 -10.68 -17.55
N VAL A 214 -2.36 -10.55 -16.27
CA VAL A 214 -1.67 -9.38 -15.72
C VAL A 214 -0.42 -9.81 -14.98
N ARG A 215 0.61 -8.96 -15.00
CA ARG A 215 1.77 -9.08 -14.13
C ARG A 215 2.19 -7.74 -13.55
N PHE A 216 2.81 -7.79 -12.38
CA PHE A 216 3.23 -6.66 -11.59
C PHE A 216 4.70 -6.79 -11.24
N LEU A 217 5.49 -5.74 -11.49
CA LEU A 217 6.85 -5.65 -10.98
C LEU A 217 6.77 -5.16 -9.54
N THR A 218 6.96 -6.06 -8.60
CA THR A 218 6.83 -5.80 -7.17
C THR A 218 8.20 -5.60 -6.54
N SER A 219 8.29 -4.72 -5.55
CA SER A 219 9.49 -4.51 -4.75
C SER A 219 9.15 -4.53 -3.26
N THR A 220 9.93 -5.31 -2.51
CA THR A 220 9.88 -5.40 -1.05
C THR A 220 11.23 -4.95 -0.47
N SER A 221 11.39 -5.01 0.85
CA SER A 221 12.71 -4.78 1.47
C SER A 221 13.75 -5.85 1.14
N VAL A 222 13.35 -6.98 0.53
CA VAL A 222 14.22 -8.15 0.31
C VAL A 222 14.49 -8.37 -1.18
N GLU A 223 13.46 -8.25 -2.01
CA GLU A 223 13.55 -8.58 -3.44
C GLU A 223 12.69 -7.68 -4.31
N THR A 224 13.07 -7.58 -5.59
CA THR A 224 12.25 -7.03 -6.66
C THR A 224 12.02 -8.12 -7.69
N LYS A 225 10.76 -8.44 -8.00
CA LYS A 225 10.42 -9.54 -8.92
C LYS A 225 9.11 -9.27 -9.67
N TRP A 226 8.92 -9.99 -10.76
CA TRP A 226 7.61 -10.07 -11.41
C TRP A 226 6.75 -11.11 -10.69
N VAL A 227 5.50 -10.74 -10.44
CA VAL A 227 4.42 -11.66 -10.05
C VAL A 227 3.32 -11.56 -11.09
N GLN A 228 2.76 -12.69 -11.52
CA GLN A 228 1.77 -12.74 -12.60
C GLN A 228 0.59 -13.61 -12.19
N SER A 229 -0.56 -13.38 -12.84
CA SER A 229 -1.72 -14.24 -12.65
C SER A 229 -1.52 -15.57 -13.37
N ASP A 230 -1.96 -16.68 -12.76
CA ASP A 230 -1.86 -18.01 -13.39
C ASP A 230 -2.84 -18.09 -14.57
N LYS A 231 -4.03 -17.54 -14.38
CA LYS A 231 -5.12 -17.46 -15.36
C LYS A 231 -5.28 -16.05 -15.91
N ALA A 232 -5.99 -15.94 -17.03
CA ALA A 232 -6.48 -14.65 -17.48
C ALA A 232 -7.53 -14.13 -16.48
N VAL A 233 -7.41 -12.86 -16.09
CA VAL A 233 -8.25 -12.23 -15.06
C VAL A 233 -9.14 -11.14 -15.64
N ILE A 234 -8.68 -10.42 -16.67
CA ILE A 234 -9.51 -9.43 -17.37
C ILE A 234 -10.22 -10.15 -18.52
N PRO A 235 -11.56 -10.20 -18.54
CA PRO A 235 -12.30 -10.91 -19.59
C PRO A 235 -12.27 -10.16 -20.92
N ALA A 236 -12.39 -10.87 -22.04
CA ALA A 236 -12.36 -10.32 -23.40
C ALA A 236 -13.38 -9.20 -23.67
N GLN A 237 -14.52 -9.23 -22.98
CA GLN A 237 -15.58 -8.22 -23.04
C GLN A 237 -15.68 -7.47 -21.71
N TRP A 238 -14.52 -6.99 -21.22
CA TRP A 238 -14.43 -6.20 -20.00
C TRP A 238 -15.30 -4.93 -20.09
N LYS A 239 -15.77 -4.48 -18.92
CA LYS A 239 -16.63 -3.31 -18.79
C LYS A 239 -16.05 -2.37 -17.75
N ALA A 240 -16.20 -1.07 -17.98
CA ALA A 240 -15.86 -0.04 -17.01
C ALA A 240 -16.58 -0.30 -15.67
N GLY A 241 -15.86 -0.11 -14.55
CA GLY A 241 -16.34 -0.36 -13.19
C GLY A 241 -16.23 -1.81 -12.71
N LEU A 242 -15.92 -2.77 -13.59
CA LEU A 242 -15.75 -4.18 -13.20
C LEU A 242 -14.55 -4.33 -12.24
N THR A 243 -14.77 -4.89 -11.07
CA THR A 243 -13.70 -5.22 -10.11
C THR A 243 -13.46 -6.73 -10.11
N ILE A 244 -12.20 -7.11 -10.23
CA ILE A 244 -11.75 -8.50 -10.39
C ILE A 244 -10.74 -8.80 -9.28
N GLU A 245 -10.98 -9.88 -8.55
CA GLU A 245 -9.98 -10.46 -7.65
C GLU A 245 -9.02 -11.35 -8.44
N THR A 246 -7.72 -11.13 -8.28
CA THR A 246 -6.69 -11.98 -8.91
C THR A 246 -6.36 -13.18 -8.02
N ASP A 247 -5.49 -14.06 -8.50
CA ASP A 247 -4.85 -15.14 -7.73
C ASP A 247 -3.51 -14.70 -7.10
N ILE A 248 -3.16 -13.41 -7.21
CA ILE A 248 -1.89 -12.87 -6.71
C ILE A 248 -2.08 -12.36 -5.29
N GLN A 249 -1.32 -12.90 -4.34
CA GLN A 249 -1.26 -12.37 -2.98
C GLN A 249 0.05 -11.61 -2.76
N LEU A 250 -0.05 -10.36 -2.27
CA LEU A 250 1.09 -9.53 -1.91
C LEU A 250 1.17 -9.42 -0.38
N THR A 251 2.39 -9.27 0.13
CA THR A 251 2.67 -9.12 1.57
C THR A 251 2.94 -7.68 1.99
#